data_AF-A0AA43UEH5-F1
#
_entry.id   AF-A0AA43UEH5-F1
#
_cell.length_a   1.000
_cell.length_b   1.000
_cell.length_c   1.000
_cell.angle_alpha   90.00
_cell.angle_beta   90.00
_cell.angle_gamma   90.00
#
_symmetry.space_group_name_H-M   'P 1'
#
loop_
_entity.id
_entity.type
_entity.pdbx_description
1 polymer ?
#
loop_
_entity_poly.entity_id
_entity_poly.type
_entity_poly.pdbx_seq_one_letter_code
_entity_poly.pdbx_strand_id
1 'polypeptide(L)'
;DMLQRYLKNSDQRVKIEVITLLTNLRERQAIGDIKELRITSNENVSNACVGFLYTMDTVDDYIPDLMDILKHKRGSEFRNAAARMRSVGREEDIPELRKIYGQVDGEMREQMRECIEGIIDRTPSLSKKKRMLLSVPVFPDEDRFMSFADNTSVYLDIRYRDNVSEMDTISSRTYNNVAKALKKIQIRLFNEEVNLKYYSDEAKAAYNEINDLFIWALDDIKTKKILMDTPTSDMDAPDCTRCGNRMTYSKNGWRCPICGSSH
;
A
#
# COMPACT_ATOMS: atom_id res chain seq x y z
N ASP A 1 -12.61 4.64 14.28
CA ASP A 1 -12.08 5.28 15.50
C ASP A 1 -12.90 6.40 16.14
N MET A 2 -13.08 7.58 15.51
CA MET A 2 -13.61 8.76 16.22
C MET A 2 -15.05 8.60 16.76
N LEU A 3 -15.90 7.85 16.06
CA LEU A 3 -17.30 7.63 16.43
C LEU A 3 -17.49 6.42 17.35
N GLN A 4 -16.73 5.34 17.14
CA GLN A 4 -16.86 4.09 17.91
C GLN A 4 -16.65 4.26 19.41
N ARG A 5 -15.79 5.20 19.84
CA ARG A 5 -15.63 5.51 21.28
C ARG A 5 -16.94 5.92 21.96
N TYR A 6 -17.89 6.50 21.23
CA TYR A 6 -19.18 6.90 21.78
C TYR A 6 -20.16 5.72 21.95
N LEU A 7 -19.85 4.53 21.42
CA LEU A 7 -20.58 3.30 21.73
C LEU A 7 -20.48 2.91 23.22
N LYS A 8 -19.43 3.39 23.91
CA LYS A 8 -19.20 3.19 25.35
C LYS A 8 -19.84 4.27 26.23
N ASN A 9 -20.55 5.25 25.66
CA ASN A 9 -21.19 6.33 26.43
C ASN A 9 -22.24 5.78 27.42
N SER A 10 -22.50 6.45 28.53
CA SER A 10 -23.56 6.03 29.46
C SER A 10 -24.97 6.32 28.92
N ASP A 11 -25.13 7.35 28.08
CA ASP A 11 -26.40 7.72 27.47
C ASP A 11 -26.75 6.80 26.29
N GLN A 12 -27.87 6.11 26.41
CA GLN A 12 -28.38 5.17 25.41
C GLN A 12 -28.78 5.87 24.11
N ARG A 13 -29.29 7.10 24.17
CA ARG A 13 -29.67 7.87 22.97
C ARG A 13 -28.43 8.19 22.14
N VAL A 14 -27.34 8.55 22.81
CA VAL A 14 -26.05 8.77 22.16
C VAL A 14 -25.57 7.49 21.47
N LYS A 15 -25.67 6.33 22.12
CA LYS A 15 -25.32 5.04 21.48
C LYS A 15 -26.15 4.79 20.22
N ILE A 16 -27.48 4.95 20.30
CA ILE A 16 -28.40 4.71 19.18
C ILE A 16 -28.08 5.65 18.01
N GLU A 17 -27.82 6.93 18.28
CA GLU A 17 -27.47 7.90 17.24
C GLU A 17 -26.14 7.54 16.57
N VAL A 18 -25.14 7.13 17.36
CA VAL A 18 -23.86 6.66 16.84
C VAL A 18 -24.04 5.42 15.98
N ILE A 19 -24.83 4.43 16.42
CA ILE A 19 -25.13 3.23 15.62
C ILE A 19 -25.82 3.60 14.29
N THR A 20 -26.75 4.55 14.33
CA THR A 20 -27.46 5.05 13.14
C THR A 20 -26.49 5.72 12.17
N LEU A 21 -25.59 6.57 12.68
CA LEU A 21 -24.56 7.21 11.87
C LEU A 21 -23.60 6.19 11.25
N LEU A 22 -23.14 5.21 12.04
CA LEU A 22 -22.30 4.11 11.56
C LEU A 22 -23.02 3.26 10.50
N THR A 23 -24.34 3.07 10.61
CA THR A 23 -25.17 2.37 9.62
C THR A 23 -25.20 3.14 8.31
N ASN A 24 -25.47 4.45 8.37
CA ASN A 24 -25.54 5.33 7.20
C ASN A 24 -24.19 5.43 6.47
N LEU A 25 -23.09 5.45 7.23
CA LEU A 25 -21.72 5.47 6.70
C LEU A 25 -21.22 4.08 6.27
N ARG A 26 -21.95 3.00 6.61
CA ARG A 26 -21.56 1.60 6.38
C ARG A 26 -20.19 1.25 6.99
N GLU A 27 -19.99 1.71 8.23
CA GLU A 27 -18.71 1.57 8.93
C GLU A 27 -18.46 0.15 9.42
N ARG A 28 -17.95 -0.70 8.52
CA ARG A 28 -17.69 -2.12 8.77
C ARG A 28 -16.78 -2.39 9.96
N GLN A 29 -15.85 -1.49 10.27
CA GLN A 29 -14.95 -1.63 11.42
C GLN A 29 -15.74 -1.70 12.74
N ALA A 30 -16.96 -1.16 12.80
CA ALA A 30 -17.80 -1.21 13.98
C ALA A 30 -18.51 -2.55 14.17
N ILE A 31 -18.48 -3.48 13.20
CA ILE A 31 -19.22 -4.76 13.31
C ILE A 31 -18.87 -5.53 14.60
N GLY A 32 -17.59 -5.58 14.97
CA GLY A 32 -17.14 -6.24 16.21
C GLY A 32 -17.74 -5.58 17.46
N ASP A 33 -17.52 -4.27 17.61
CA ASP A 33 -18.04 -3.48 18.73
C ASP A 33 -19.58 -3.54 18.81
N ILE A 34 -20.27 -3.52 17.67
CA ILE A 34 -21.74 -3.57 17.59
C ILE A 34 -22.26 -4.96 17.98
N LYS A 35 -21.58 -6.05 17.60
CA LYS A 35 -21.92 -7.41 18.03
C LYS A 35 -21.80 -7.56 19.55
N GLU A 36 -20.72 -7.05 20.14
CA GLU A 36 -20.53 -7.04 21.60
C GLU A 36 -21.58 -6.17 22.30
N LEU A 37 -21.81 -4.95 21.78
CA LEU A 37 -22.78 -4.02 22.34
C LEU A 37 -24.20 -4.58 22.30
N ARG A 38 -24.57 -5.30 21.23
CA ARG A 38 -25.88 -5.96 21.12
C ARG A 38 -26.16 -6.92 22.29
N ILE A 39 -25.14 -7.65 22.74
CA ILE A 39 -25.24 -8.65 23.82
C ILE A 39 -25.33 -7.98 25.19
N THR A 40 -24.62 -6.87 25.37
CA THR A 40 -24.42 -6.21 26.68
C THR A 40 -25.36 -5.04 26.95
N SER A 41 -26.13 -4.60 25.95
CA SER A 41 -26.99 -3.42 26.04
C SER A 41 -28.46 -3.76 26.28
N ASN A 42 -29.27 -2.73 26.54
CA ASN A 42 -30.71 -2.89 26.68
C ASN A 42 -31.41 -3.02 25.32
N GLU A 43 -32.70 -3.31 25.35
CA GLU A 43 -33.53 -3.60 24.18
C GLU A 43 -33.43 -2.54 23.06
N ASN A 44 -33.52 -1.25 23.40
CA ASN A 44 -33.48 -0.18 22.40
C ASN A 44 -32.13 -0.11 21.66
N VAL A 45 -31.01 -0.19 22.39
CA VAL A 45 -29.67 -0.20 21.79
C VAL A 45 -29.44 -1.51 21.02
N SER A 46 -29.90 -2.64 21.55
CA SER A 46 -29.81 -3.95 20.90
C SER A 46 -30.57 -3.96 19.56
N ASN A 47 -31.76 -3.37 19.50
CA ASN A 47 -32.54 -3.22 18.27
C ASN A 47 -31.82 -2.35 17.22
N ALA A 48 -31.21 -1.24 17.64
CA ALA A 48 -30.38 -0.43 16.75
C ALA A 48 -29.19 -1.24 16.21
N CYS A 49 -28.51 -2.03 17.06
CA CYS A 49 -27.44 -2.93 16.64
C CYS A 49 -27.93 -3.96 15.61
N VAL A 50 -29.13 -4.55 15.80
CA VAL A 50 -29.73 -5.48 14.82
C VAL A 50 -29.95 -4.80 13.48
N GLY A 51 -30.48 -3.57 13.46
CA GLY A 51 -30.65 -2.78 12.23
C GLY A 51 -29.34 -2.53 11.49
N PHE A 52 -28.28 -2.16 12.22
CA PHE A 52 -26.93 -2.03 11.65
C PHE A 52 -26.44 -3.35 11.04
N LEU A 53 -26.51 -4.45 11.79
CA LEU A 53 -26.01 -5.76 11.34
C LEU A 53 -26.77 -6.26 10.12
N TYR A 54 -28.10 -6.15 10.11
CA TYR A 54 -28.93 -6.49 8.95
C TYR A 54 -28.55 -5.65 7.71
N THR A 55 -28.28 -4.35 7.89
CA THR A 55 -27.83 -3.49 6.79
C THR A 55 -26.47 -3.93 6.24
N MET A 56 -25.56 -4.42 7.10
CA MET A 56 -24.27 -4.93 6.65
C MET A 56 -24.41 -6.28 5.93
N ASP A 57 -25.24 -7.19 6.45
CA ASP A 57 -25.50 -8.49 5.84
C ASP A 57 -26.14 -8.33 4.45
N THR A 58 -27.16 -7.48 4.33
CA THR A 58 -27.78 -7.19 3.03
C THR A 58 -26.80 -6.58 2.03
N VAL A 59 -25.83 -5.78 2.48
CA VAL A 59 -24.76 -5.25 1.61
C VAL A 59 -23.81 -6.36 1.17
N ASP A 60 -23.50 -7.31 2.05
CA ASP A 60 -22.63 -8.46 1.76
C ASP A 60 -23.24 -9.39 0.71
N ASP A 61 -24.56 -9.56 0.73
CA ASP A 61 -25.29 -10.38 -0.25
C ASP A 61 -25.13 -9.91 -1.70
N TYR A 62 -24.83 -8.62 -1.93
CA TYR A 62 -24.60 -8.07 -3.28
C TYR A 62 -23.17 -8.25 -3.79
N ILE A 63 -22.20 -8.57 -2.92
CA ILE A 63 -20.79 -8.68 -3.31
C ILE A 63 -20.58 -9.76 -4.39
N PRO A 64 -21.18 -10.97 -4.29
CA PRO A 64 -21.07 -12.00 -5.34
C PRO A 64 -21.53 -11.52 -6.71
N ASP A 65 -22.68 -10.84 -6.79
CA ASP A 65 -23.22 -10.32 -8.06
C ASP A 65 -22.32 -9.24 -8.66
N LEU A 66 -21.80 -8.32 -7.83
CA LEU A 66 -20.83 -7.32 -8.28
C LEU A 66 -19.55 -7.98 -8.79
N MET A 67 -19.07 -9.03 -8.12
CA MET A 67 -17.90 -9.79 -8.54
C MET A 67 -18.13 -10.50 -9.88
N ASP A 68 -19.31 -11.07 -10.09
CA ASP A 68 -19.70 -11.69 -11.37
C ASP A 68 -19.68 -10.67 -12.52
N ILE A 69 -20.26 -9.49 -12.29
CA ILE A 69 -20.23 -8.38 -13.27
C ILE A 69 -18.78 -7.98 -13.59
N LEU A 70 -17.93 -7.83 -12.56
CA LEU A 70 -16.52 -7.46 -12.76
C LEU A 70 -15.75 -8.51 -13.56
N LYS A 71 -16.09 -9.80 -13.45
CA LYS A 71 -15.47 -10.86 -14.25
C LYS A 71 -15.92 -10.82 -15.71
N HIS A 72 -17.23 -10.70 -15.93
CA HIS A 72 -17.83 -11.06 -17.21
C HIS A 72 -18.33 -9.89 -18.05
N LYS A 73 -18.51 -8.70 -17.46
CA LYS A 73 -19.05 -7.53 -18.15
C LYS A 73 -17.98 -6.50 -18.46
N ARG A 74 -18.31 -5.57 -19.35
CA ARG A 74 -17.42 -4.51 -19.86
C ARG A 74 -18.19 -3.19 -19.89
N GLY A 75 -17.47 -2.08 -20.06
CA GLY A 75 -18.08 -0.75 -20.20
C GLY A 75 -18.80 -0.25 -18.94
N SER A 76 -19.98 0.35 -19.11
CA SER A 76 -20.70 1.01 -18.01
C SER A 76 -21.12 0.08 -16.88
N GLU A 77 -21.46 -1.18 -17.18
CA GLU A 77 -21.82 -2.17 -16.15
C GLU A 77 -20.62 -2.45 -15.25
N PHE A 78 -19.45 -2.69 -15.86
CA PHE A 78 -18.20 -2.89 -15.13
C PHE A 78 -17.84 -1.67 -14.28
N ARG A 79 -17.88 -0.47 -14.86
CA ARG A 79 -17.59 0.78 -14.13
C ARG A 79 -18.50 0.96 -12.92
N ASN A 80 -19.80 0.72 -13.08
CA ASN A 80 -20.77 0.84 -12.00
C ASN A 80 -20.54 -0.22 -10.92
N ALA A 81 -20.19 -1.45 -11.30
CA ALA A 81 -19.84 -2.50 -10.36
C ALA A 81 -18.55 -2.19 -9.60
N ALA A 82 -17.50 -1.71 -10.27
CA ALA A 82 -16.25 -1.30 -9.64
C ALA A 82 -16.46 -0.16 -8.65
N ALA A 83 -17.25 0.86 -9.03
CA ALA A 83 -17.59 1.98 -8.16
C ALA A 83 -18.38 1.53 -6.91
N ARG A 84 -19.32 0.59 -7.07
CA ARG A 84 -20.06 0.02 -5.92
C ARG A 84 -19.16 -0.84 -5.05
N MET A 85 -18.35 -1.71 -5.66
CA MET A 85 -17.41 -2.60 -4.99
C MET A 85 -16.38 -1.83 -4.17
N ARG A 86 -15.93 -0.66 -4.64
CA ARG A 86 -15.09 0.27 -3.86
C ARG A 86 -15.65 0.54 -2.47
N SER A 87 -16.97 0.78 -2.38
CA SER A 87 -17.66 1.09 -1.13
C SER A 87 -18.00 -0.13 -0.29
N VAL A 88 -18.31 -1.28 -0.92
CA VAL A 88 -18.87 -2.43 -0.21
C VAL A 88 -17.91 -3.61 -0.03
N GLY A 89 -16.89 -3.74 -0.87
CA GLY A 89 -15.94 -4.87 -0.84
C GLY A 89 -15.21 -5.03 0.50
N ARG A 90 -14.64 -6.19 0.75
CA ARG A 90 -14.01 -6.52 2.02
C ARG A 90 -12.54 -6.84 1.80
N GLU A 91 -11.80 -6.98 2.89
CA GLU A 91 -10.37 -7.32 2.82
C GLU A 91 -10.17 -8.66 2.11
N GLU A 92 -11.03 -9.63 2.41
CA GLU A 92 -11.05 -10.98 1.83
C GLU A 92 -11.42 -11.01 0.34
N ASP A 93 -11.99 -9.95 -0.22
CA ASP A 93 -12.37 -9.87 -1.64
C ASP A 93 -11.18 -9.41 -2.51
N ILE A 94 -10.17 -8.78 -1.91
CA ILE A 94 -9.01 -8.23 -2.63
C ILE A 94 -8.28 -9.26 -3.49
N PRO A 95 -7.99 -10.50 -3.03
CA PRO A 95 -7.33 -11.50 -3.86
C PRO A 95 -8.05 -11.75 -5.19
N GLU A 96 -9.38 -11.80 -5.19
CA GLU A 96 -10.17 -12.03 -6.39
C GLU A 96 -10.24 -10.77 -7.27
N LEU A 97 -10.44 -9.59 -6.67
CA LEU A 97 -10.40 -8.31 -7.38
C LEU A 97 -9.04 -8.09 -8.06
N ARG A 98 -7.95 -8.51 -7.42
CA ARG A 98 -6.61 -8.48 -8.03
C ARG A 98 -6.54 -9.36 -9.27
N LYS A 99 -7.11 -10.57 -9.28
CA LYS A 99 -7.12 -11.41 -10.50
C LYS A 99 -7.79 -10.68 -11.66
N ILE A 100 -8.93 -10.06 -11.41
CA ILE A 100 -9.66 -9.26 -12.41
C ILE A 100 -8.80 -8.08 -12.87
N TYR A 101 -8.16 -7.36 -11.94
CA TYR A 101 -7.24 -6.25 -12.24
C TYR A 101 -6.09 -6.65 -13.18
N GLY A 102 -5.56 -7.87 -13.06
CA GLY A 102 -4.54 -8.41 -13.97
C GLY A 102 -5.08 -8.79 -15.35
N GLN A 103 -6.38 -9.09 -15.48
CA GLN A 103 -7.01 -9.51 -16.73
C GLN A 103 -7.55 -8.37 -17.59
N VAL A 104 -7.73 -7.18 -17.00
CA VAL A 104 -8.26 -6.00 -17.69
C VAL A 104 -7.16 -5.00 -18.06
N ASP A 105 -7.44 -4.17 -19.05
CA ASP A 105 -6.56 -3.11 -19.54
C ASP A 105 -7.31 -1.76 -19.67
N GLY A 106 -6.60 -0.72 -20.12
CA GLY A 106 -7.16 0.60 -20.38
C GLY A 106 -7.95 1.20 -19.19
N GLU A 107 -9.12 1.74 -19.48
CA GLU A 107 -10.00 2.39 -18.49
C GLU A 107 -10.47 1.42 -17.40
N MET A 108 -10.74 0.16 -17.75
CA MET A 108 -11.17 -0.86 -16.79
C MET A 108 -10.07 -1.17 -15.76
N ARG A 109 -8.80 -1.13 -16.17
CA ARG A 109 -7.68 -1.27 -15.24
C ARG A 109 -7.64 -0.15 -14.22
N GLU A 110 -7.88 1.09 -14.64
CA GLU A 110 -7.92 2.22 -13.71
C GLU A 110 -9.12 2.09 -12.75
N GLN A 111 -10.29 1.69 -13.25
CA GLN A 111 -11.48 1.46 -12.41
C GLN A 111 -11.24 0.38 -11.35
N MET A 112 -10.52 -0.70 -11.68
CA MET A 112 -10.12 -1.71 -10.69
C MET A 112 -9.08 -1.19 -9.70
N ARG A 113 -8.11 -0.40 -10.17
CA ARG A 113 -7.13 0.25 -9.30
C ARG A 113 -7.83 1.13 -8.26
N GLU A 114 -8.76 1.99 -8.69
CA GLU A 114 -9.55 2.85 -7.80
C GLU A 114 -10.46 2.05 -6.86
N CYS A 115 -11.06 0.96 -7.34
CA CYS A 115 -11.86 0.05 -6.53
C CYS A 115 -11.03 -0.55 -5.38
N ILE A 116 -9.89 -1.15 -5.71
CA ILE A 116 -8.98 -1.76 -4.72
C ILE A 116 -8.42 -0.70 -3.78
N GLU A 117 -8.03 0.48 -4.31
CA GLU A 117 -7.54 1.60 -3.52
C GLU A 117 -8.57 2.06 -2.49
N GLY A 118 -9.84 2.20 -2.88
CA GLY A 118 -10.89 2.60 -1.95
C GLY A 118 -11.19 1.56 -0.87
N ILE A 119 -11.02 0.26 -1.15
CA ILE A 119 -11.11 -0.79 -0.12
C ILE A 119 -9.93 -0.67 0.85
N ILE A 120 -8.71 -0.47 0.35
CA ILE A 120 -7.51 -0.30 1.19
C ILE A 120 -7.62 0.94 2.08
N ASP A 121 -8.07 2.08 1.54
CA ASP A 121 -8.10 3.35 2.27
C ASP A 121 -9.04 3.32 3.48
N ARG A 122 -10.11 2.49 3.43
CA ARG A 122 -11.02 2.26 4.57
C ARG A 122 -10.65 1.06 5.44
N THR A 123 -9.53 0.39 5.14
CA THR A 123 -9.11 -0.85 5.82
C THR A 123 -7.68 -0.69 6.34
N PRO A 124 -7.50 -0.18 7.58
CA PRO A 124 -6.20 0.19 8.14
C PRO A 124 -5.15 -0.93 8.13
N SER A 125 -5.54 -2.19 8.30
CA SER A 125 -4.68 -3.38 8.21
C SER A 125 -3.94 -3.47 6.86
N LEU A 126 -4.54 -2.94 5.79
CA LEU A 126 -4.02 -3.02 4.43
C LEU A 126 -3.13 -1.84 4.02
N SER A 127 -3.18 -0.73 4.77
CA SER A 127 -2.46 0.51 4.45
C SER A 127 -0.96 0.28 4.18
N LYS A 128 -0.29 -0.52 5.03
CA LYS A 128 1.13 -0.89 4.89
C LYS A 128 1.42 -1.67 3.61
N LYS A 129 0.42 -2.41 3.10
CA LYS A 129 0.53 -3.21 1.87
C LYS A 129 -0.02 -2.48 0.65
N LYS A 130 -0.56 -1.25 0.78
CA LYS A 130 -1.24 -0.51 -0.30
C LYS A 130 -0.50 -0.56 -1.63
N ARG A 131 0.79 -0.26 -1.61
CA ARG A 131 1.62 -0.29 -2.82
C ARG A 131 1.65 -1.65 -3.51
N MET A 132 1.82 -2.73 -2.74
CA MET A 132 1.83 -4.09 -3.26
C MET A 132 0.43 -4.49 -3.74
N LEU A 133 -0.61 -4.13 -3.00
CA LEU A 133 -2.00 -4.42 -3.36
C LEU A 133 -2.48 -3.70 -4.63
N LEU A 134 -1.86 -2.56 -4.99
CA LEU A 134 -2.13 -1.82 -6.21
C LEU A 134 -1.16 -2.13 -7.37
N SER A 135 -0.13 -2.98 -7.15
CA SER A 135 0.69 -3.45 -8.26
C SER A 135 -0.13 -4.33 -9.18
N VAL A 136 0.04 -4.15 -10.48
CA VAL A 136 -0.59 -5.02 -11.49
C VAL A 136 -0.05 -6.44 -11.28
N PRO A 137 -0.92 -7.45 -11.10
CA PRO A 137 -0.48 -8.84 -10.98
C PRO A 137 0.25 -9.29 -12.24
N VAL A 138 1.21 -10.20 -12.06
CA VAL A 138 1.89 -10.87 -13.17
C VAL A 138 1.25 -12.23 -13.38
N PHE A 139 1.03 -12.60 -14.63
CA PHE A 139 0.58 -13.96 -14.96
C PHE A 139 1.70 -14.97 -14.66
N PRO A 140 1.36 -16.23 -14.33
CA PRO A 140 2.36 -17.27 -14.15
C PRO A 140 3.22 -17.42 -15.42
N ASP A 141 4.52 -17.23 -15.27
CA ASP A 141 5.52 -17.29 -16.33
C ASP A 141 6.87 -17.65 -15.70
N GLU A 142 7.15 -18.95 -15.61
CA GLU A 142 8.30 -19.48 -14.86
C GLU A 142 9.63 -19.01 -15.47
N ASP A 143 9.78 -19.03 -16.80
CA ASP A 143 11.01 -18.60 -17.47
C ASP A 143 11.33 -17.12 -17.18
N ARG A 144 10.32 -16.26 -17.21
CA ARG A 144 10.49 -14.85 -16.83
C ARG A 144 10.74 -14.67 -15.34
N PHE A 145 10.18 -15.53 -14.51
CA PHE A 145 10.46 -15.53 -13.09
C PHE A 145 11.92 -15.94 -12.82
N MET A 146 12.40 -17.03 -13.43
CA MET A 146 13.79 -17.49 -13.30
C MET A 146 14.78 -16.45 -13.84
N SER A 147 14.47 -15.80 -14.96
CA SER A 147 15.28 -14.68 -15.46
C SER A 147 15.31 -13.50 -14.49
N PHE A 148 14.18 -13.18 -13.86
CA PHE A 148 14.14 -12.18 -12.78
C PHE A 148 14.96 -12.64 -11.58
N ALA A 149 14.92 -13.93 -11.28
CA ALA A 149 15.57 -14.54 -10.15
C ALA A 149 17.10 -14.41 -10.23
N ASP A 150 17.67 -14.87 -11.35
CA ASP A 150 19.11 -14.79 -11.62
C ASP A 150 19.61 -13.34 -11.54
N ASN A 151 18.92 -12.41 -12.20
CA ASN A 151 19.29 -11.00 -12.20
C ASN A 151 19.22 -10.38 -10.80
N THR A 152 18.26 -10.81 -9.98
CA THR A 152 18.09 -10.31 -8.62
C THR A 152 19.16 -10.89 -7.70
N SER A 153 19.49 -12.17 -7.83
CA SER A 153 20.59 -12.80 -7.11
C SER A 153 21.92 -12.11 -7.42
N VAL A 154 22.25 -11.89 -8.71
CA VAL A 154 23.45 -11.12 -9.12
C VAL A 154 23.45 -9.70 -8.53
N TYR A 155 22.29 -9.03 -8.49
CA TYR A 155 22.21 -7.69 -7.92
C TYR A 155 22.44 -7.69 -6.40
N LEU A 156 21.80 -8.59 -5.66
CA LEU A 156 21.85 -8.60 -4.19
C LEU A 156 23.13 -9.26 -3.66
N ASP A 157 23.49 -10.42 -4.18
CA ASP A 157 24.57 -11.22 -3.62
C ASP A 157 25.95 -10.80 -4.11
N ILE A 158 26.05 -10.21 -5.30
CA ILE A 158 27.32 -9.70 -5.84
C ILE A 158 27.35 -8.18 -5.71
N ARG A 159 26.52 -7.47 -6.47
CA ARG A 159 26.68 -6.01 -6.59
C ARG A 159 26.41 -5.27 -5.29
N TYR A 160 25.33 -5.61 -4.59
CA TYR A 160 24.99 -4.97 -3.33
C TYR A 160 25.99 -5.36 -2.23
N ARG A 161 26.36 -6.64 -2.15
CA ARG A 161 27.37 -7.13 -1.21
C ARG A 161 28.70 -6.39 -1.35
N ASP A 162 29.25 -6.36 -2.57
CA ASP A 162 30.57 -5.82 -2.84
C ASP A 162 30.64 -4.29 -2.75
N ASN A 163 29.54 -3.58 -3.00
CA ASN A 163 29.55 -2.11 -3.15
C ASN A 163 28.79 -1.36 -2.05
N VAL A 164 28.03 -2.05 -1.21
CA VAL A 164 27.16 -1.41 -0.20
C VAL A 164 27.27 -2.09 1.15
N SER A 165 27.25 -3.42 1.21
CA SER A 165 27.14 -4.15 2.48
C SER A 165 28.33 -3.91 3.40
N GLU A 166 29.55 -3.84 2.87
CA GLU A 166 30.75 -3.57 3.68
C GLU A 166 30.89 -2.11 4.13
N MET A 167 30.07 -1.20 3.61
CA MET A 167 30.13 0.21 3.98
C MET A 167 29.26 0.46 5.22
N ASP A 168 29.79 1.16 6.22
CA ASP A 168 28.99 1.66 7.35
C ASP A 168 28.20 2.92 7.00
N THR A 169 28.69 3.65 6.01
CA THR A 169 28.19 4.98 5.62
C THR A 169 28.10 5.08 4.11
N ILE A 170 26.95 5.51 3.59
CA ILE A 170 26.68 5.61 2.14
C ILE A 170 26.07 6.97 1.78
N SER A 171 26.22 7.38 0.52
CA SER A 171 25.57 8.61 0.02
C SER A 171 24.05 8.47 -0.04
N SER A 172 23.33 9.60 0.04
CA SER A 172 21.88 9.64 -0.16
C SER A 172 21.49 9.12 -1.55
N ARG A 173 22.31 9.39 -2.58
CA ARG A 173 22.13 8.84 -3.93
C ARG A 173 22.18 7.32 -3.96
N THR A 174 23.19 6.71 -3.35
CA THR A 174 23.32 5.25 -3.26
C THR A 174 22.14 4.65 -2.53
N TYR A 175 21.78 5.20 -1.37
CA TYR A 175 20.61 4.76 -0.60
C TYR A 175 19.33 4.80 -1.43
N ASN A 176 19.05 5.90 -2.11
CA ASN A 176 17.84 6.06 -2.93
C ASN A 176 17.80 5.05 -4.10
N ASN A 177 18.94 4.79 -4.74
CA ASN A 177 19.04 3.80 -5.81
C ASN A 177 18.75 2.39 -5.30
N VAL A 178 19.36 2.00 -4.18
CA VAL A 178 19.13 0.70 -3.52
C VAL A 178 17.67 0.58 -3.10
N ALA A 179 17.13 1.57 -2.40
CA ALA A 179 15.75 1.56 -1.92
C ALA A 179 14.75 1.42 -3.08
N LYS A 180 15.03 2.07 -4.23
CA LYS A 180 14.23 1.92 -5.44
C LYS A 180 14.32 0.50 -6.03
N ALA A 181 15.50 -0.11 -6.04
CA ALA A 181 15.69 -1.49 -6.50
C ALA A 181 14.97 -2.49 -5.59
N LEU A 182 15.19 -2.41 -4.27
CA LEU A 182 14.51 -3.25 -3.27
C LEU A 182 12.99 -3.10 -3.34
N LYS A 183 12.48 -1.89 -3.57
CA LYS A 183 11.05 -1.63 -3.79
C LYS A 183 10.50 -2.37 -5.01
N LYS A 184 11.24 -2.43 -6.12
CA LYS A 184 10.84 -3.17 -7.33
C LYS A 184 10.87 -4.68 -7.08
N ILE A 185 11.92 -5.18 -6.43
CA ILE A 185 12.07 -6.59 -6.06
C ILE A 185 10.91 -7.02 -5.17
N GLN A 186 10.59 -6.26 -4.12
CA GLN A 186 9.47 -6.57 -3.22
C GLN A 186 8.13 -6.67 -3.97
N ILE A 187 7.85 -5.72 -4.87
CA ILE A 187 6.62 -5.76 -5.67
C ILE A 187 6.58 -7.00 -6.57
N ARG A 188 7.71 -7.36 -7.18
CA ARG A 188 7.76 -8.53 -8.04
C ARG A 188 7.58 -9.82 -7.22
N LEU A 189 8.30 -9.99 -6.12
CA LEU A 189 8.13 -11.15 -5.22
C LEU A 189 6.68 -11.29 -4.74
N PHE A 190 6.07 -10.19 -4.27
CA PHE A 190 4.67 -10.18 -3.86
C PHE A 190 3.71 -10.67 -4.96
N ASN A 191 3.96 -10.24 -6.20
CA ASN A 191 3.16 -10.67 -7.34
C ASN A 191 3.40 -12.14 -7.73
N GLU A 192 4.59 -12.68 -7.49
CA GLU A 192 4.96 -14.06 -7.85
C GLU A 192 4.55 -15.09 -6.80
N GLU A 193 4.40 -14.69 -5.54
CA GLU A 193 3.98 -15.57 -4.44
C GLU A 193 2.71 -16.36 -4.78
N VAL A 194 1.72 -15.71 -5.40
CA VAL A 194 0.46 -16.35 -5.81
C VAL A 194 0.62 -17.31 -7.00
N ASN A 195 1.72 -17.18 -7.76
CA ASN A 195 2.04 -17.99 -8.92
C ASN A 195 2.86 -19.24 -8.57
N LEU A 196 3.49 -19.30 -7.39
CA LEU A 196 4.35 -20.41 -6.97
C LEU A 196 3.67 -21.78 -7.04
N LYS A 197 2.35 -21.85 -6.86
CA LYS A 197 1.57 -23.09 -7.01
C LYS A 197 1.57 -23.65 -8.44
N TYR A 198 1.92 -22.84 -9.43
CA TYR A 198 2.04 -23.22 -10.84
C TYR A 198 3.49 -23.48 -11.27
N TYR A 199 4.46 -23.18 -10.40
CA TYR A 199 5.88 -23.30 -10.72
C TYR A 199 6.47 -24.62 -10.22
N SER A 200 7.60 -24.99 -10.84
CA SER A 200 8.44 -26.10 -10.41
C SER A 200 9.00 -25.91 -9.00
N ASP A 201 9.51 -26.99 -8.39
CA ASP A 201 10.17 -26.89 -7.08
C ASP A 201 11.50 -26.13 -7.16
N GLU A 202 12.17 -26.13 -8.32
CA GLU A 202 13.35 -25.31 -8.59
C GLU A 202 13.02 -23.82 -8.50
N ALA A 203 11.96 -23.38 -9.18
CA ALA A 203 11.51 -22.00 -9.12
C ALA A 203 11.04 -21.59 -7.70
N LYS A 204 10.40 -22.50 -6.95
CA LYS A 204 10.07 -22.23 -5.53
C LYS A 204 11.32 -22.08 -4.68
N ALA A 205 12.35 -22.89 -4.92
CA ALA A 205 13.63 -22.75 -4.22
C ALA A 205 14.30 -21.40 -4.55
N ALA A 206 14.33 -21.02 -5.82
CA ALA A 206 14.84 -19.72 -6.26
C ALA A 206 14.07 -18.54 -5.63
N TYR A 207 12.74 -18.64 -5.52
CA TYR A 207 11.92 -17.66 -4.81
C TYR A 207 12.35 -17.48 -3.36
N ASN A 208 12.53 -18.59 -2.64
CA ASN A 208 12.94 -18.55 -1.23
C ASN A 208 14.34 -17.92 -1.08
N GLU A 209 15.29 -18.32 -1.91
CA GLU A 209 16.65 -17.76 -1.91
C GLU A 209 16.64 -16.23 -2.11
N ILE A 210 15.87 -15.75 -3.08
CA ILE A 210 15.80 -14.30 -3.34
C ILE A 210 15.06 -13.57 -2.25
N ASN A 211 14.03 -14.17 -1.67
CA ASN A 211 13.33 -13.58 -0.55
C ASN A 211 14.26 -13.43 0.66
N ASP A 212 15.13 -14.43 0.91
CA ASP A 212 16.14 -14.37 1.97
C ASP A 212 17.20 -13.29 1.67
N LEU A 213 17.74 -13.23 0.45
CA LEU A 213 18.65 -12.15 0.02
C LEU A 213 18.00 -10.77 0.12
N PHE A 214 16.72 -10.65 -0.24
CA PHE A 214 15.97 -9.41 -0.15
C PHE A 214 15.80 -8.97 1.30
N ILE A 215 15.44 -9.88 2.21
CA ILE A 215 15.32 -9.59 3.65
C ILE A 215 16.68 -9.15 4.21
N TRP A 216 17.75 -9.90 3.90
CA TRP A 216 19.11 -9.55 4.31
C TRP A 216 19.51 -8.15 3.85
N ALA A 217 19.34 -7.83 2.56
CA ALA A 217 19.71 -6.51 2.03
C ALA A 217 18.83 -5.39 2.61
N LEU A 218 17.55 -5.67 2.87
CA LEU A 218 16.63 -4.73 3.50
C LEU A 218 17.00 -4.44 4.96
N ASP A 219 17.53 -5.42 5.68
CA ASP A 219 17.98 -5.23 7.06
C ASP A 219 19.34 -4.56 7.12
N ASP A 220 20.28 -4.96 6.26
CA ASP A 220 21.58 -4.32 6.12
C ASP A 220 21.46 -2.83 5.77
N ILE A 221 20.65 -2.45 4.77
CA ILE A 221 20.51 -1.05 4.34
C ILE A 221 19.94 -0.14 5.45
N LYS A 222 19.15 -0.68 6.38
CA LYS A 222 18.59 0.08 7.52
C LYS A 222 19.66 0.46 8.55
N THR A 223 20.76 -0.30 8.61
CA THR A 223 21.86 -0.05 9.55
C THR A 223 22.81 1.05 9.08
N LYS A 224 22.76 1.40 7.79
CA LYS A 224 23.70 2.32 7.15
C LYS A 224 23.46 3.76 7.61
N LYS A 225 24.54 4.49 7.87
CA LYS A 225 24.51 5.95 8.04
C LYS A 225 24.41 6.60 6.66
N ILE A 226 23.43 7.47 6.48
CA ILE A 226 23.23 8.17 5.20
C ILE A 226 23.91 9.54 5.28
N LEU A 227 24.93 9.74 4.44
CA LEU A 227 25.47 11.08 4.20
C LEU A 227 24.50 11.81 3.28
N MET A 228 23.90 12.87 3.81
CA MET A 228 23.18 13.83 2.98
C MET A 228 24.21 14.48 2.07
N ASP A 229 24.07 14.28 0.76
CA ASP A 229 24.87 14.98 -0.23
C ASP A 229 24.70 16.49 0.04
N THR A 230 25.82 17.21 0.20
CA THR A 230 25.82 18.67 0.10
C THR A 230 25.23 19.03 -1.27
N PRO A 231 24.34 20.04 -1.39
CA PRO A 231 23.74 20.33 -2.67
C PRO A 231 24.85 20.77 -3.63
N THR A 232 25.11 19.94 -4.63
CA THR A 232 26.20 20.10 -5.61
C THR A 232 25.74 20.85 -6.86
N SER A 233 24.49 21.35 -6.87
CA SER A 233 23.94 22.08 -8.01
C SER A 233 23.27 23.39 -7.60
N ASP A 234 23.41 24.41 -8.44
CA ASP A 234 22.78 25.73 -8.28
C ASP A 234 21.23 25.67 -8.26
N MET A 235 20.62 24.53 -8.59
CA MET A 235 19.17 24.37 -8.55
C MET A 235 18.61 24.31 -7.11
N ASP A 236 19.42 23.79 -6.18
CA ASP A 236 19.09 23.63 -4.75
C ASP A 236 19.74 24.72 -3.88
N ALA A 237 20.25 25.77 -4.52
CA ALA A 237 20.86 26.88 -3.82
C ALA A 237 19.84 27.58 -2.91
N PRO A 238 20.12 27.70 -1.60
CA PRO A 238 19.26 28.46 -0.70
C PRO A 238 19.26 29.93 -1.09
N ASP A 239 18.18 30.62 -0.80
CA ASP A 239 18.12 32.07 -0.95
C ASP A 239 18.90 32.75 0.18
N CYS A 240 19.67 33.78 -0.15
CA CYS A 240 20.44 34.52 0.82
C CYS A 240 19.51 35.19 1.85
N THR A 241 19.67 34.86 3.12
CA THR A 241 18.88 35.41 4.24
C THR A 241 18.96 36.94 4.37
N ARG A 242 19.95 37.58 3.74
CA ARG A 242 20.15 39.03 3.77
C ARG A 242 19.51 39.77 2.59
N CYS A 243 19.45 39.17 1.41
CA CYS A 243 19.01 39.88 0.19
C CYS A 243 18.08 39.08 -0.73
N GLY A 244 17.71 37.86 -0.36
CA GLY A 244 16.81 36.99 -1.11
C GLY A 244 17.36 36.44 -2.42
N ASN A 245 18.59 36.79 -2.81
CA ASN A 245 19.20 36.27 -4.03
C ASN A 245 19.71 34.85 -3.82
N ARG A 246 19.51 34.02 -4.84
CA ARG A 246 19.99 32.63 -4.89
C ARG A 246 21.51 32.57 -4.71
N MET A 247 21.96 31.74 -3.77
CA MET A 247 23.39 31.62 -3.45
C MET A 247 24.14 30.76 -4.48
N THR A 248 25.46 30.91 -4.54
CA THR A 248 26.35 30.10 -5.39
C THR A 248 27.32 29.32 -4.52
N TYR A 249 27.61 28.07 -4.88
CA TYR A 249 28.51 27.22 -4.09
C TYR A 249 29.98 27.48 -4.47
N SER A 250 30.83 27.67 -3.46
CA SER A 250 32.27 27.86 -3.63
C SER A 250 33.05 26.86 -2.77
N LYS A 251 34.39 26.82 -2.92
CA LYS A 251 35.27 25.97 -2.09
C LYS A 251 35.09 26.19 -0.57
N ASN A 252 34.50 27.31 -0.16
CA ASN A 252 34.28 27.67 1.25
C ASN A 252 32.79 27.69 1.64
N GLY A 253 31.93 26.93 0.94
CA GLY A 253 30.49 26.88 1.20
C GLY A 253 29.67 27.84 0.34
N TRP A 254 28.39 28.02 0.70
CA TRP A 254 27.46 28.90 -0.01
C TRP A 254 27.85 30.36 0.18
N ARG A 255 27.97 31.10 -0.93
CA ARG A 255 28.12 32.56 -0.92
C ARG A 255 27.08 33.24 -1.78
N CYS A 256 26.56 34.36 -1.28
CA CYS A 256 25.74 35.23 -2.09
C CYS A 256 26.64 36.02 -3.06
N PRO A 257 26.40 35.95 -4.38
CA PRO A 257 27.21 36.69 -5.36
C PRO A 257 27.01 38.20 -5.30
N ILE A 258 25.89 38.67 -4.70
CA ILE A 258 25.52 40.09 -4.67
C ILE A 258 26.06 40.77 -3.41
N CYS A 259 25.82 40.21 -2.22
CA CYS A 259 26.17 40.86 -0.96
C CYS A 259 27.35 40.22 -0.23
N GLY A 260 27.91 39.12 -0.75
CA GLY A 260 29.08 38.44 -0.19
C GLY A 260 28.83 37.64 1.09
N SER A 261 27.59 37.58 1.60
CA SER A 261 27.22 36.80 2.78
C SER A 261 27.47 35.30 2.55
N SER A 262 28.14 34.65 3.52
CA SER A 262 28.38 33.20 3.55
C SER A 262 27.44 32.49 4.51
N HIS A 263 27.12 31.22 4.21
CA HIS A 263 26.30 30.37 5.05
C HIS A 263 27.03 29.10 5.49
#